data_AF-A0A3N9UWD3-F1
#
_entry.id   AF-A0A3N9UWD3-F1
#
_cell.length_a   1.000
_cell.length_b   1.000
_cell.length_c   1.000
_cell.angle_alpha   90.00
_cell.angle_beta   90.00
_cell.angle_gamma   90.00
#
_symmetry.space_group_name_H-M   'P 1'
#
loop_
_entity.id
_entity.type
_entity.pdbx_description
1 polymer ?
#
loop_
_entity_poly.entity_id
_entity_poly.type
_entity_poly.pdbx_seq_one_letter_code
_entity_poly.pdbx_strand_id
1 'polypeptide(L)'
;MFKPILMIVLLFPICFIVDLFNDGNWLTNYTAFIKGWWDVILSVLVCKVVFTKNKDYKYRAQEEMRANQYMSEIRRYEGIPYVPPIMLMYMKSPPGSIKPTDYEYVNNTFYRTVVNTFRDRIYVLQECDSFQPYNREPYFDVIGTKNIGKCLMYFGLPIAWMFFVYLVLEQSMFFDWPLFTVPFMFAAFLRGVYWLEAFIKYHPQRLDRELKESGCDILVTWRDAIPDRDAGVTFIRAYYSEMERRQRYENTIQNRTVPDQYPVWNNPNFAPFPYPSKNLPVWEKEYEPYYEQKKTGTVDSKVGKLPNNIVTFPKKT
;
A
#
# COMPACT_ATOMS: atom_id res chain seq x y z
N MET A 1 5.58 6.96 -28.04
CA MET A 1 4.30 7.67 -28.07
C MET A 1 3.84 8.01 -29.49
N PHE A 2 4.75 8.42 -30.39
CA PHE A 2 4.37 8.84 -31.74
C PHE A 2 4.36 7.76 -32.83
N LYS A 3 5.11 6.65 -32.71
CA LYS A 3 5.35 5.72 -33.84
C LYS A 3 4.12 5.27 -34.65
N PRO A 4 2.96 4.88 -34.06
CA PRO A 4 1.79 4.45 -34.84
C PRO A 4 1.04 5.62 -35.49
N ILE A 5 0.83 6.72 -34.75
CA ILE A 5 0.20 7.94 -35.27
C ILE A 5 1.10 8.57 -36.35
N LEU A 6 2.41 8.59 -36.11
CA LEU A 6 3.44 9.03 -37.04
C LEU A 6 3.44 8.13 -38.29
N MET A 7 3.30 6.81 -38.17
CA MET A 7 3.14 5.91 -39.32
C MET A 7 1.85 6.20 -40.10
N ILE A 8 0.73 6.45 -39.43
CA ILE A 8 -0.54 6.82 -40.07
C ILE A 8 -0.41 8.16 -40.82
N VAL A 9 0.26 9.14 -40.22
CA VAL A 9 0.50 10.45 -40.86
C VAL A 9 1.53 10.34 -42.00
N LEU A 10 2.58 9.53 -41.84
CA LEU A 10 3.64 9.32 -42.85
C LEU A 10 3.18 8.45 -44.03
N LEU A 11 2.17 7.60 -43.85
CA LEU A 11 1.56 6.85 -44.94
C LEU A 11 0.84 7.77 -45.94
N PHE A 12 0.35 8.93 -45.49
CA PHE A 12 -0.34 9.89 -46.34
C PHE A 12 0.52 10.42 -47.52
N PRO A 13 1.72 10.99 -47.30
CA PRO A 13 2.60 11.40 -48.40
C PRO A 13 3.12 10.21 -49.22
N ILE A 14 3.27 9.02 -48.62
CA ILE A 14 3.69 7.81 -49.35
C ILE A 14 2.61 7.37 -50.33
N CYS A 15 1.33 7.30 -49.91
CA CYS A 15 0.21 6.98 -50.78
C CYS A 15 0.06 8.01 -51.91
N PHE A 16 0.27 9.30 -51.61
CA PHE A 16 0.26 10.36 -52.63
C PHE A 16 1.37 10.19 -53.67
N ILE A 17 2.61 9.90 -53.23
CA ILE A 17 3.73 9.64 -54.14
C ILE A 17 3.47 8.40 -55.01
N VAL A 18 2.92 7.33 -54.43
CA VAL A 18 2.60 6.10 -55.17
C VAL A 18 1.54 6.34 -56.26
N ASP A 19 0.50 7.14 -55.95
CA ASP A 19 -0.53 7.54 -56.93
C ASP A 19 0.00 8.50 -58.01
N LEU A 20 1.09 9.23 -57.75
CA LEU A 20 1.74 10.05 -58.79
C LEU A 20 2.54 9.21 -59.81
N PHE A 21 3.06 8.06 -59.38
CA PHE A 21 3.89 7.18 -60.23
C PHE A 21 3.15 5.98 -60.81
N ASN A 22 1.97 5.67 -60.28
CA ASN A 22 1.08 4.63 -60.78
C ASN A 22 -0.33 5.21 -60.84
N ASP A 23 -1.09 4.91 -61.90
CA ASP A 23 -2.52 5.29 -62.02
C ASP A 23 -3.39 4.52 -61.01
N GLY A 24 -3.14 4.74 -59.71
CA GLY A 24 -3.80 4.13 -58.58
C GLY A 24 -4.71 5.10 -57.84
N ASN A 25 -5.50 4.55 -56.91
CA ASN A 25 -6.38 5.31 -56.01
C ASN A 25 -6.01 5.06 -54.54
N TRP A 26 -4.72 4.88 -54.24
CA TRP A 26 -4.25 4.50 -52.91
C TRP A 26 -4.56 5.55 -51.86
N LEU A 27 -4.38 6.83 -52.17
CA LEU A 27 -4.69 7.94 -51.26
C LEU A 27 -6.19 8.02 -50.97
N THR A 28 -7.03 7.89 -51.99
CA THR A 28 -8.49 7.93 -51.84
C THR A 28 -8.96 6.73 -51.01
N ASN A 29 -8.45 5.52 -51.27
CA ASN A 29 -8.76 4.33 -50.47
C ASN A 29 -8.26 4.47 -49.02
N TYR A 30 -7.07 5.04 -48.82
CA TYR A 30 -6.51 5.27 -47.50
C TYR A 30 -7.31 6.31 -46.70
N THR A 31 -7.74 7.41 -47.33
CA THR A 31 -8.59 8.41 -46.69
C THR A 31 -9.98 7.87 -46.36
N ALA A 32 -10.55 7.03 -47.23
CA ALA A 32 -11.80 6.32 -46.96
C ALA A 32 -11.65 5.34 -45.79
N PHE A 33 -10.52 4.62 -45.71
CA PHE A 33 -10.20 3.76 -44.58
C PHE A 33 -10.11 4.55 -43.27
N ILE A 34 -9.35 5.65 -43.24
CA ILE A 34 -9.26 6.50 -42.03
C ILE A 34 -10.64 7.03 -41.64
N LYS A 35 -11.43 7.54 -42.59
CA LYS A 35 -12.78 8.05 -42.31
C LYS A 35 -13.74 6.96 -41.83
N GLY A 36 -13.57 5.71 -42.26
CA GLY A 36 -14.41 4.59 -41.84
C GLY A 36 -14.02 3.96 -40.50
N TRP A 37 -12.77 4.17 -40.04
CA TRP A 37 -12.22 3.51 -38.84
C TRP A 37 -11.66 4.48 -37.80
N TRP A 38 -11.87 5.79 -37.96
CA TRP A 38 -11.27 6.82 -37.09
C TRP A 38 -11.66 6.62 -35.62
N ASP A 39 -12.88 6.13 -35.38
CA ASP A 39 -13.47 5.86 -34.08
C ASP A 39 -12.79 4.70 -33.36
N VAL A 40 -12.53 3.61 -34.08
CA VAL A 40 -11.77 2.46 -33.58
C VAL A 40 -10.32 2.86 -33.32
N ILE A 41 -9.69 3.59 -34.25
CA ILE A 41 -8.29 4.03 -34.12
C ILE A 41 -8.12 4.93 -32.89
N LEU A 42 -8.99 5.93 -32.72
CA LEU A 42 -8.95 6.83 -31.57
C LEU A 42 -9.23 6.08 -30.26
N SER A 43 -10.18 5.13 -30.26
CA SER A 43 -10.46 4.29 -29.08
C SER A 43 -9.25 3.44 -28.66
N VAL A 44 -8.51 2.85 -29.61
CA VAL A 44 -7.26 2.10 -29.33
C VAL A 44 -6.19 3.01 -28.74
N LEU A 45 -6.05 4.24 -29.24
CA LEU A 45 -5.11 5.22 -28.69
C LEU A 45 -5.47 5.59 -27.24
N VAL A 46 -6.75 5.82 -26.98
CA VAL A 46 -7.27 6.10 -25.63
C VAL A 46 -7.03 4.92 -24.69
N CYS A 47 -7.34 3.68 -25.11
CA CYS A 47 -7.06 2.45 -24.36
C CYS A 47 -5.63 2.41 -23.84
N LYS A 48 -4.65 2.70 -24.70
CA LYS A 48 -3.24 2.67 -24.32
C LYS A 48 -2.91 3.67 -23.21
N VAL A 49 -3.43 4.90 -23.31
CA VAL A 49 -3.19 5.95 -22.30
C VAL A 49 -3.88 5.59 -20.97
N VAL A 50 -5.14 5.18 -21.05
CA VAL A 50 -5.97 4.87 -19.88
C VAL A 50 -5.44 3.65 -19.13
N PHE A 51 -5.16 2.54 -19.82
CA PHE A 51 -4.71 1.30 -19.17
C PHE A 51 -3.29 1.37 -18.62
N THR A 52 -2.40 2.13 -19.26
CA THR A 52 -1.05 2.36 -18.71
C THR A 52 -1.12 3.04 -17.34
N LYS A 53 -1.99 4.07 -17.20
CA LYS A 53 -2.23 4.72 -15.90
C LYS A 53 -2.95 3.81 -14.90
N ASN A 54 -3.76 2.87 -15.37
CA ASN A 54 -4.55 2.01 -14.50
C ASN A 54 -3.75 0.87 -13.87
N LYS A 55 -2.66 0.42 -14.51
CA LYS A 55 -1.82 -0.69 -14.04
C LYS A 55 -1.30 -0.48 -12.61
N ASP A 56 -0.91 0.75 -12.28
CA ASP A 56 -0.37 1.08 -10.95
C ASP A 56 -1.44 1.21 -9.87
N TYR A 57 -2.71 1.34 -10.25
CA TYR A 57 -3.79 1.58 -9.30
C TYR A 57 -4.04 0.38 -8.37
N LYS A 58 -3.83 -0.85 -8.88
CA LYS A 58 -3.93 -2.08 -8.09
C LYS A 58 -3.07 -2.03 -6.83
N TYR A 59 -1.80 -1.65 -6.98
CA TYR A 59 -0.86 -1.60 -5.87
C TYR A 59 -1.25 -0.54 -4.84
N ARG A 60 -1.76 0.62 -5.29
CA ARG A 60 -2.23 1.66 -4.38
C ARG A 60 -3.41 1.21 -3.51
N ALA A 61 -4.40 0.52 -4.10
CA ALA A 61 -5.53 -0.01 -3.35
C ALA A 61 -5.09 -1.04 -2.30
N GLN A 62 -4.13 -1.91 -2.66
CA GLN A 62 -3.57 -2.89 -1.72
C GLN A 62 -2.74 -2.24 -0.60
N GLU A 63 -1.95 -1.20 -0.90
CA GLU A 63 -1.19 -0.44 0.10
C GLU A 63 -2.12 0.30 1.08
N GLU A 64 -3.18 0.91 0.57
CA GLU A 64 -4.19 1.61 1.40
C GLU A 64 -4.89 0.61 2.34
N MET A 65 -5.30 -0.56 1.83
CA MET A 65 -5.90 -1.60 2.68
C MET A 65 -4.94 -2.21 3.70
N ARG A 66 -3.67 -2.42 3.34
CA ARG A 66 -2.64 -2.88 4.28
C ARG A 66 -2.48 -1.91 5.44
N ALA A 67 -2.42 -0.61 5.14
CA ALA A 67 -2.31 0.43 6.16
C ALA A 67 -3.54 0.47 7.08
N ASN A 68 -4.74 0.36 6.51
CA ASN A 68 -5.96 0.33 7.31
C ASN A 68 -6.02 -0.89 8.25
N GLN A 69 -5.73 -2.09 7.74
CA GLN A 69 -5.70 -3.31 8.55
C GLN A 69 -4.66 -3.22 9.68
N TYR A 70 -3.48 -2.67 9.38
CA TYR A 70 -2.47 -2.40 10.39
C TYR A 70 -3.01 -1.49 11.49
N MET A 71 -3.52 -0.31 11.12
CA MET A 71 -3.99 0.67 12.11
C MET A 71 -5.17 0.14 12.94
N SER A 72 -6.11 -0.61 12.36
CA SER A 72 -7.21 -1.21 13.10
C SER A 72 -6.73 -2.23 14.14
N GLU A 73 -5.75 -3.06 13.79
CA GLU A 73 -5.16 -4.01 14.74
C GLU A 73 -4.29 -3.31 15.80
N ILE A 74 -3.62 -2.19 15.49
CA ILE A 74 -2.92 -1.41 16.52
C ILE A 74 -3.89 -0.82 17.55
N ARG A 75 -5.05 -0.31 17.10
CA ARG A 75 -6.09 0.22 18.00
C ARG A 75 -6.69 -0.86 18.89
N ARG A 76 -6.87 -2.06 18.35
CA ARG A 76 -7.38 -3.22 19.10
C ARG A 76 -6.52 -3.58 20.32
N TYR A 77 -5.23 -3.27 20.26
CA TYR A 77 -4.25 -3.51 21.32
C TYR A 77 -3.81 -2.22 22.03
N GLU A 78 -4.59 -1.14 21.92
CA GLU A 78 -4.35 0.08 22.69
C GLU A 78 -4.59 -0.17 24.18
N GLY A 79 -3.70 0.29 25.05
CA GLY A 79 -3.82 0.08 26.50
C GLY A 79 -3.57 -1.36 26.96
N ILE A 80 -2.92 -2.19 26.15
CA ILE A 80 -2.63 -3.60 26.45
C ILE A 80 -1.12 -3.81 26.64
N PRO A 81 -0.68 -4.62 27.63
CA PRO A 81 0.74 -4.85 27.93
C PRO A 81 1.46 -5.76 26.93
N TYR A 82 0.87 -6.00 25.75
CA TYR A 82 1.44 -6.87 24.72
C TYR A 82 1.67 -6.11 23.43
N VAL A 83 2.74 -6.48 22.72
CA VAL A 83 2.99 -6.02 21.36
C VAL A 83 1.92 -6.62 20.44
N PRO A 84 1.24 -5.82 19.60
CA PRO A 84 0.23 -6.33 18.69
C PRO A 84 0.84 -7.38 17.73
N PRO A 85 0.19 -8.53 17.49
CA PRO A 85 0.71 -9.60 16.62
C PRO A 85 1.12 -9.13 15.21
N ILE A 86 0.32 -8.25 14.59
CA ILE A 86 0.65 -7.70 13.27
C ILE A 86 1.92 -6.83 13.31
N MET A 87 2.13 -6.09 14.40
CA MET A 87 3.33 -5.30 14.61
C MET A 87 4.53 -6.23 14.83
N LEU A 88 4.38 -7.26 15.65
CA LEU A 88 5.40 -8.28 15.86
C LEU A 88 5.85 -8.91 14.54
N MET A 89 4.89 -9.30 13.69
CA MET A 89 5.15 -9.86 12.37
C MET A 89 5.94 -8.89 11.48
N TYR A 90 5.53 -7.62 11.39
CA TYR A 90 6.21 -6.61 10.56
C TYR A 90 7.55 -6.14 11.14
N MET A 91 7.78 -6.27 12.44
CA MET A 91 9.08 -6.00 13.07
C MET A 91 10.06 -7.15 12.84
N LYS A 92 9.60 -8.41 12.87
CA LYS A 92 10.42 -9.59 12.54
C LYS A 92 10.70 -9.71 11.04
N SER A 93 9.71 -9.39 10.21
CA SER A 93 9.77 -9.48 8.75
C SER A 93 9.34 -8.14 8.14
N PRO A 94 10.29 -7.21 7.93
CA PRO A 94 10.00 -5.88 7.43
C PRO A 94 9.22 -5.91 6.11
N PRO A 95 8.04 -5.28 6.06
CA PRO A 95 7.21 -5.28 4.87
C PRO A 95 7.86 -4.45 3.75
N GLY A 96 7.96 -5.07 2.57
CA GLY A 96 8.34 -4.40 1.33
C GLY A 96 7.23 -3.60 0.68
N SER A 97 7.54 -2.95 -0.44
CA SER A 97 6.51 -2.40 -1.34
C SER A 97 5.71 -3.52 -1.99
N ILE A 98 4.40 -3.35 -2.09
CA ILE A 98 3.54 -4.28 -2.85
C ILE A 98 3.80 -4.13 -4.36
N LYS A 99 4.21 -2.94 -4.81
CA LYS A 99 4.57 -2.72 -6.22
C LYS A 99 5.95 -3.33 -6.49
N PRO A 100 6.08 -4.26 -7.47
CA PRO A 100 7.29 -5.06 -7.68
C PRO A 100 8.33 -4.29 -8.51
N THR A 101 8.75 -3.13 -8.01
CA THR A 101 9.78 -2.30 -8.65
C THR A 101 10.73 -1.79 -7.60
N ASP A 102 12.03 -1.89 -7.84
CA ASP A 102 13.09 -1.50 -6.91
C ASP A 102 12.92 -0.05 -6.43
N TYR A 103 12.54 0.86 -7.33
CA TYR A 103 12.29 2.26 -6.99
C TYR A 103 11.21 2.43 -5.92
N GLU A 104 10.09 1.71 -6.05
CA GLU A 104 9.00 1.75 -5.08
C GLU A 104 9.37 1.01 -3.80
N TYR A 105 10.22 -0.01 -3.89
CA TYR A 105 10.75 -0.74 -2.75
C TYR A 105 11.58 0.17 -1.83
N VAL A 106 12.53 0.91 -2.41
CA VAL A 106 13.40 1.87 -1.70
C VAL A 106 12.58 3.00 -1.07
N ASN A 107 11.58 3.51 -1.79
CA ASN A 107 10.78 4.67 -1.39
C ASN A 107 9.53 4.33 -0.57
N ASN A 108 9.28 3.06 -0.25
CA ASN A 108 8.10 2.67 0.52
C ASN A 108 8.22 3.12 1.99
N THR A 109 7.24 3.89 2.46
CA THR A 109 7.21 4.46 3.82
C THR A 109 6.45 3.61 4.83
N PHE A 110 5.86 2.48 4.43
CA PHE A 110 5.01 1.68 5.33
C PHE A 110 5.80 1.09 6.49
N TYR A 111 7.01 0.55 6.24
CA TYR A 111 7.87 0.05 7.31
C TYR A 111 8.26 1.16 8.30
N ARG A 112 8.47 2.39 7.82
CA ARG A 112 8.70 3.55 8.68
C ARG A 112 7.51 3.82 9.61
N THR A 113 6.28 3.69 9.12
CA THR A 113 5.07 3.79 9.96
C THR A 113 5.06 2.72 11.04
N VAL A 114 5.37 1.46 10.69
CA VAL A 114 5.42 0.35 11.67
C VAL A 114 6.42 0.64 12.78
N VAL A 115 7.65 1.01 12.40
CA VAL A 115 8.75 1.26 13.34
C VAL A 115 8.46 2.48 14.21
N ASN A 116 7.93 3.56 13.67
CA ASN A 116 7.55 4.73 14.47
C ASN A 116 6.46 4.36 15.50
N THR A 117 5.44 3.61 15.07
CA THR A 117 4.35 3.17 15.97
C THR A 117 4.88 2.27 17.10
N PHE A 118 5.85 1.41 16.81
CA PHE A 118 6.55 0.61 17.83
C PHE A 118 7.37 1.51 18.78
N ARG A 119 8.18 2.41 18.21
CA ARG A 119 9.08 3.32 18.94
C ARG A 119 8.33 4.20 19.93
N ASP A 120 7.15 4.67 19.56
CA ASP A 120 6.31 5.53 20.39
C ASP A 120 5.72 4.80 21.60
N ARG A 121 5.70 3.46 21.60
CA ARG A 121 5.10 2.63 22.66
C ARG A 121 6.12 1.85 23.50
N ILE A 122 7.23 1.38 22.92
CA ILE A 122 8.14 0.42 23.56
C ILE A 122 8.70 0.87 24.92
N TYR A 123 8.97 2.17 25.12
CA TYR A 123 9.54 2.71 26.36
C TYR A 123 8.53 3.46 27.24
N VAL A 124 7.24 3.30 26.98
CA VAL A 124 6.17 3.90 27.77
C VAL A 124 5.54 2.84 28.65
N LEU A 125 5.59 3.04 29.97
CA LEU A 125 4.78 2.25 30.91
C LEU A 125 3.35 2.78 30.86
N GLN A 126 2.45 2.02 30.23
CA GLN A 126 1.04 2.41 30.11
C GLN A 126 0.20 1.76 31.18
N GLU A 127 -0.82 2.47 31.66
CA GLU A 127 -1.89 1.84 32.42
C GLU A 127 -2.60 0.82 31.52
N CYS A 128 -2.75 -0.40 32.04
CA CYS A 128 -3.49 -1.47 31.36
C CYS A 128 -4.95 -1.45 31.82
N ASP A 129 -5.86 -1.31 30.86
CA ASP A 129 -7.30 -1.41 31.08
C ASP A 129 -7.78 -2.87 30.98
N SER A 130 -7.10 -3.67 30.17
CA SER A 130 -7.45 -5.06 29.90
C SER A 130 -6.22 -5.87 29.46
N PHE A 131 -6.14 -7.12 29.92
CA PHE A 131 -5.16 -8.09 29.43
C PHE A 131 -5.63 -8.83 28.17
N GLN A 132 -6.85 -8.58 27.72
CA GLN A 132 -7.41 -9.16 26.50
C GLN A 132 -7.59 -8.08 25.43
N PRO A 133 -7.25 -8.38 24.16
CA PRO A 133 -7.50 -7.47 23.05
C PRO A 133 -8.97 -7.13 22.94
N TYR A 134 -9.27 -5.87 22.61
CA TYR A 134 -10.62 -5.46 22.30
C TYR A 134 -11.19 -6.31 21.15
N ASN A 135 -12.51 -6.35 21.05
CA ASN A 135 -13.16 -7.00 19.93
C ASN A 135 -12.75 -6.32 18.62
N ARG A 136 -12.59 -7.11 17.57
CA ARG A 136 -12.28 -6.56 16.24
C ARG A 136 -13.40 -5.65 15.79
N GLU A 137 -13.02 -4.50 15.26
CA GLU A 137 -13.95 -3.62 14.55
C GLU A 137 -14.61 -4.40 13.39
N PRO A 138 -15.88 -4.10 13.07
CA PRO A 138 -16.52 -4.62 11.87
C PRO A 138 -15.65 -4.38 10.64
N TYR A 139 -15.55 -5.37 9.75
CA TYR A 139 -14.63 -5.27 8.62
C TYR A 139 -14.92 -4.09 7.68
N PHE A 140 -16.18 -3.65 7.61
CA PHE A 140 -16.57 -2.45 6.87
C PHE A 140 -15.94 -1.17 7.42
N ASP A 141 -15.72 -1.10 8.74
CA ASP A 141 -15.08 0.05 9.38
C ASP A 141 -13.58 0.06 9.10
N VAL A 142 -12.95 -1.12 9.06
CA VAL A 142 -11.55 -1.29 8.63
C VAL A 142 -11.35 -0.84 7.18
N ILE A 143 -12.28 -1.19 6.28
CA ILE A 143 -12.25 -0.72 4.89
C ILE A 143 -12.40 0.81 4.84
N GLY A 144 -13.37 1.33 5.61
CA GLY A 144 -13.76 2.73 5.64
C GLY A 144 -14.77 3.09 4.56
N THR A 145 -15.77 3.91 4.93
CA THR A 145 -16.87 4.35 4.04
C THR A 145 -16.37 5.00 2.75
N LYS A 146 -15.25 5.73 2.82
CA LYS A 146 -14.60 6.34 1.65
C LYS A 146 -14.20 5.31 0.60
N ASN A 147 -13.60 4.18 1.01
CA ASN A 147 -13.11 3.15 0.10
C ASN A 147 -14.25 2.28 -0.45
N ILE A 148 -15.27 2.02 0.38
CA ILE A 148 -16.53 1.41 -0.06
C ILE A 148 -17.18 2.28 -1.14
N GLY A 149 -17.32 3.59 -0.88
CA GLY A 149 -17.87 4.56 -1.82
C GLY A 149 -17.07 4.63 -3.13
N LYS A 150 -15.73 4.66 -3.07
CA LYS A 150 -14.87 4.55 -4.26
C LYS A 150 -15.21 3.29 -5.07
N CYS A 151 -15.25 2.13 -4.42
CA CYS A 151 -15.55 0.85 -5.06
C CYS A 151 -16.94 0.87 -5.73
N LEU A 152 -17.97 1.32 -5.01
CA LEU A 152 -19.34 1.44 -5.53
C LEU A 152 -19.41 2.41 -6.72
N MET A 153 -18.72 3.56 -6.67
CA MET A 153 -18.68 4.49 -7.81
C MET A 153 -17.99 3.87 -9.03
N TYR A 154 -16.92 3.11 -8.83
CA TYR A 154 -16.20 2.45 -9.94
C TYR A 154 -17.01 1.37 -10.66
N PHE A 155 -17.97 0.73 -9.99
CA PHE A 155 -18.93 -0.17 -10.62
C PHE A 155 -20.19 0.54 -11.09
N GLY A 156 -20.74 1.43 -10.27
CA GLY A 156 -22.01 2.11 -10.50
C GLY A 156 -21.96 3.08 -11.67
N LEU A 157 -20.91 3.89 -11.81
CA LEU A 157 -20.81 4.87 -12.90
C LEU A 157 -20.77 4.20 -14.29
N PRO A 158 -19.95 3.17 -14.54
CA PRO A 158 -19.99 2.45 -15.81
C PRO A 158 -21.33 1.75 -16.07
N ILE A 159 -21.96 1.14 -15.05
CA ILE A 159 -23.27 0.47 -15.23
C ILE A 159 -24.35 1.49 -15.58
N ALA A 160 -24.40 2.61 -14.85
CA ALA A 160 -25.34 3.70 -15.13
C ALA A 160 -25.12 4.28 -16.53
N TRP A 161 -23.86 4.43 -16.96
CA TRP A 161 -23.55 4.88 -18.31
C TRP A 161 -24.00 3.90 -19.40
N MET A 162 -23.73 2.60 -19.23
CA MET A 162 -24.20 1.57 -20.16
C MET A 162 -25.73 1.56 -20.27
N PHE A 163 -26.42 1.67 -19.13
CA PHE A 163 -27.88 1.75 -19.08
C PHE A 163 -28.40 3.00 -19.81
N PHE A 164 -27.76 4.16 -19.59
CA PHE A 164 -28.12 5.40 -20.26
C PHE A 164 -27.96 5.31 -21.78
N VAL A 165 -26.83 4.80 -22.27
CA VAL A 165 -26.61 4.67 -23.72
C VAL A 165 -27.59 3.68 -24.36
N TYR A 166 -27.82 2.54 -23.70
CA TYR A 166 -28.70 1.51 -24.26
C TYR A 166 -30.18 1.90 -24.23
N LEU A 167 -30.68 2.48 -23.14
CA LEU A 167 -32.12 2.72 -22.96
C LEU A 167 -32.58 4.15 -23.22
N VAL A 168 -31.70 5.14 -23.06
CA VAL A 168 -32.08 6.55 -23.26
C VAL A 168 -31.64 7.03 -24.64
N LEU A 169 -30.43 6.66 -25.06
CA LEU A 169 -29.93 7.03 -26.38
C LEU A 169 -30.31 6.01 -27.47
N GLU A 170 -30.76 4.81 -27.08
CA GLU A 170 -31.06 3.70 -28.00
C GLU A 170 -29.91 3.38 -28.95
N GLN A 171 -28.68 3.59 -28.48
CA GLN A 171 -27.45 3.40 -29.24
C GLN A 171 -26.68 2.18 -28.74
N SER A 172 -25.87 1.60 -29.63
CA SER A 172 -24.92 0.56 -29.25
C SER A 172 -23.65 1.18 -28.69
N MET A 173 -23.08 0.56 -27.66
CA MET A 173 -21.77 0.95 -27.12
C MET A 173 -20.60 0.73 -28.09
N PHE A 174 -20.82 -0.03 -29.16
CA PHE A 174 -19.79 -0.47 -30.10
C PHE A 174 -19.80 0.28 -31.43
N PHE A 175 -20.68 1.27 -31.59
CA PHE A 175 -20.76 2.09 -32.80
C PHE A 175 -20.74 3.56 -32.41
N ASP A 176 -20.28 4.42 -33.33
CA ASP A 176 -20.25 5.87 -33.20
C ASP A 176 -19.49 6.37 -31.95
N TRP A 177 -19.89 7.52 -31.42
CA TRP A 177 -19.20 8.20 -30.33
C TRP A 177 -19.22 7.47 -28.96
N PRO A 178 -20.22 6.64 -28.60
CA PRO A 178 -20.18 5.86 -27.37
C PRO A 178 -18.96 4.93 -27.27
N LEU A 179 -18.41 4.47 -28.39
CA LEU A 179 -17.22 3.61 -28.44
C LEU A 179 -16.03 4.24 -27.72
N PHE A 180 -15.87 5.57 -27.78
CA PHE A 180 -14.78 6.30 -27.10
C PHE A 180 -14.86 6.22 -25.58
N THR A 181 -16.03 5.94 -25.02
CA THR A 181 -16.24 5.88 -23.57
C THR A 181 -15.92 4.49 -23.00
N VAL A 182 -15.91 3.46 -23.85
CA VAL A 182 -15.64 2.06 -23.47
C VAL A 182 -14.31 1.87 -22.74
N PRO A 183 -13.18 2.46 -23.19
CA PRO A 183 -11.90 2.34 -22.47
C PRO A 183 -11.97 2.89 -21.04
N PHE A 184 -12.70 3.99 -20.82
CA PHE A 184 -12.85 4.61 -19.51
C PHE A 184 -13.74 3.77 -18.59
N MET A 185 -14.84 3.25 -19.11
CA MET A 185 -15.71 2.32 -18.38
C MET A 185 -14.95 1.08 -17.94
N PHE A 186 -14.24 0.43 -18.88
CA PHE A 186 -13.48 -0.77 -18.57
C PHE A 186 -12.38 -0.49 -17.54
N ALA A 187 -11.71 0.66 -17.65
CA ALA A 187 -10.73 1.08 -16.65
C ALA A 187 -11.36 1.32 -15.26
N ALA A 188 -12.54 1.94 -15.20
CA ALA A 188 -13.27 2.11 -13.95
C ALA A 188 -13.69 0.77 -13.36
N PHE A 189 -14.24 -0.15 -14.15
CA PHE A 189 -14.53 -1.52 -13.72
C PHE A 189 -13.30 -2.22 -13.16
N LEU A 190 -12.17 -2.16 -13.86
CA LEU A 190 -10.90 -2.72 -13.36
C LEU A 190 -10.49 -2.10 -12.02
N ARG A 191 -10.67 -0.79 -11.81
CA ARG A 191 -10.40 -0.17 -10.50
C ARG A 191 -11.31 -0.69 -9.40
N GLY A 192 -12.59 -0.92 -9.71
CA GLY A 192 -13.53 -1.58 -8.79
C GLY A 192 -13.06 -2.98 -8.43
N VAL A 193 -12.65 -3.77 -9.43
CA VAL A 193 -12.09 -5.11 -9.22
C VAL A 193 -10.84 -5.08 -8.35
N TYR A 194 -9.92 -4.12 -8.56
CA TYR A 194 -8.72 -3.98 -7.72
C TYR A 194 -9.05 -3.66 -6.27
N TRP A 195 -10.08 -2.85 -6.02
CA TRP A 195 -10.57 -2.60 -4.66
C TRP A 195 -11.18 -3.84 -4.02
N LEU A 196 -12.01 -4.59 -4.74
CA LEU A 196 -12.53 -5.88 -4.28
C LEU A 196 -11.40 -6.89 -3.98
N GLU A 197 -10.41 -6.99 -4.86
CA GLU A 197 -9.24 -7.84 -4.65
C GLU A 197 -8.50 -7.44 -3.36
N ALA A 198 -8.33 -6.14 -3.12
CA ALA A 198 -7.72 -5.63 -1.89
C ALA A 198 -8.57 -5.97 -0.65
N PHE A 199 -9.90 -5.84 -0.71
CA PHE A 199 -10.80 -6.23 0.39
C PHE A 199 -10.76 -7.73 0.67
N ILE A 200 -10.63 -8.57 -0.34
CA ILE A 200 -10.51 -10.02 -0.14
C ILE A 200 -9.13 -10.36 0.42
N LYS A 201 -8.08 -9.69 -0.05
CA LYS A 201 -6.69 -9.95 0.35
C LYS A 201 -6.42 -9.60 1.80
N TYR A 202 -6.93 -8.45 2.27
CA TYR A 202 -6.72 -7.96 3.64
C TYR A 202 -7.88 -8.29 4.58
N HIS A 203 -8.61 -9.37 4.29
CA HIS A 203 -9.65 -9.86 5.18
C HIS A 203 -9.05 -10.38 6.52
N PRO A 204 -9.69 -10.14 7.69
CA PRO A 204 -9.12 -10.51 8.99
C PRO A 204 -8.79 -12.00 9.13
N GLN A 205 -9.58 -12.88 8.51
CA GLN A 205 -9.32 -14.32 8.53
C GLN A 205 -8.00 -14.71 7.81
N ARG A 206 -7.60 -13.95 6.77
CA ARG A 206 -6.30 -14.17 6.11
C ARG A 206 -5.16 -13.72 7.01
N LEU A 207 -5.33 -12.58 7.69
CA LEU A 207 -4.36 -12.12 8.68
C LEU A 207 -4.17 -13.15 9.80
N ASP A 208 -5.25 -13.73 10.33
CA ASP A 208 -5.13 -14.77 11.37
C ASP A 208 -4.33 -15.99 10.91
N ARG A 209 -4.50 -16.38 9.64
CA ARG A 209 -3.72 -17.45 9.05
C ARG A 209 -2.24 -17.05 8.92
N GLU A 210 -1.96 -15.87 8.39
CA GLU A 210 -0.60 -15.35 8.23
C GLU A 210 0.13 -15.22 9.57
N LEU A 211 -0.56 -14.77 10.62
CA LEU A 211 -0.01 -14.68 11.98
C LEU A 211 0.34 -16.04 12.57
N LYS A 212 -0.49 -17.05 12.34
CA LYS A 212 -0.22 -18.44 12.76
C LYS A 212 0.95 -19.05 11.99
N GLU A 213 0.96 -18.90 10.67
CA GLU A 213 2.04 -19.43 9.81
C GLU A 213 3.40 -18.78 10.12
N SER A 214 3.40 -17.51 10.51
CA SER A 214 4.62 -16.77 10.90
C SER A 214 5.01 -16.95 12.38
N GLY A 215 4.26 -17.73 13.16
CA GLY A 215 4.51 -17.91 14.60
C GLY A 215 4.46 -16.60 15.40
N CYS A 216 3.64 -15.65 14.94
CA CYS A 216 3.47 -14.33 15.54
C CYS A 216 2.11 -14.18 16.27
N ASP A 217 1.34 -15.27 16.40
CA ASP A 217 0.14 -15.34 17.22
C ASP A 217 0.43 -15.43 18.74
N ILE A 218 1.71 -15.53 19.10
CA ILE A 218 2.18 -15.50 20.49
C ILE A 218 2.05 -14.10 21.11
N LEU A 219 1.76 -14.07 22.42
CA LEU A 219 1.75 -12.84 23.20
C LEU A 219 3.17 -12.51 23.66
N VAL A 220 3.70 -11.39 23.18
CA VAL A 220 5.01 -10.84 23.57
C VAL A 220 4.75 -9.57 24.37
N THR A 221 5.30 -9.46 25.58
CA THR A 221 5.15 -8.23 26.35
C THR A 221 6.00 -7.10 25.78
N TRP A 222 5.67 -5.84 26.09
CA TRP A 222 6.54 -4.72 25.70
C TRP A 222 7.94 -4.83 26.30
N ARG A 223 8.08 -5.43 27.50
CA ARG A 223 9.39 -5.71 28.10
C ARG A 223 10.18 -6.74 27.30
N ASP A 224 9.56 -7.83 26.87
CA ASP A 224 10.22 -8.87 26.07
C ASP A 224 10.69 -8.37 24.69
N ALA A 225 10.13 -7.24 24.23
CA ALA A 225 10.50 -6.57 23.00
C ALA A 225 11.70 -5.59 23.12
N ILE A 226 12.25 -5.39 24.32
CA ILE A 226 13.42 -4.54 24.58
C ILE A 226 14.68 -5.18 23.98
N PRO A 227 15.69 -4.39 23.55
CA PRO A 227 16.86 -4.87 22.79
C PRO A 227 17.74 -5.92 23.48
N ASP A 228 17.65 -6.08 24.80
CA ASP A 228 18.39 -7.09 25.57
C ASP A 228 17.75 -8.48 25.53
N ARG A 229 16.51 -8.59 25.04
CA ARG A 229 15.73 -9.83 24.96
C ARG A 229 15.70 -10.38 23.54
N ASP A 230 15.37 -11.68 23.42
CA ASP A 230 15.42 -12.42 22.14
C ASP A 230 14.56 -11.77 21.04
N ALA A 231 13.36 -11.30 21.37
CA ALA A 231 12.50 -10.63 20.39
C ALA A 231 13.11 -9.29 19.95
N GLY A 232 13.68 -8.50 20.87
CA GLY A 232 14.32 -7.25 20.53
C GLY A 232 15.60 -7.43 19.71
N VAL A 233 16.44 -8.41 20.04
CA VAL A 233 17.60 -8.80 19.22
C VAL A 233 17.16 -9.17 17.80
N THR A 234 16.05 -9.89 17.67
CA THR A 234 15.47 -10.23 16.37
C THR A 234 15.04 -8.99 15.59
N PHE A 235 14.40 -8.01 16.24
CA PHE A 235 14.00 -6.76 15.59
C PHE A 235 15.19 -5.93 15.10
N ILE A 236 16.28 -5.89 15.89
CA ILE A 236 17.51 -5.21 15.48
C ILE A 236 18.11 -5.87 14.24
N ARG A 237 18.20 -7.21 14.22
CA ARG A 237 18.72 -7.97 13.07
C ARG A 237 17.86 -7.74 11.83
N ALA A 238 16.54 -7.79 11.98
CA ALA A 238 15.59 -7.53 10.90
C ALA A 238 15.73 -6.11 10.35
N TYR A 239 15.89 -5.10 11.23
CA TYR A 239 16.10 -3.72 10.85
C TYR A 239 17.36 -3.52 10.00
N TYR A 240 18.51 -4.05 10.45
CA TYR A 240 19.76 -3.93 9.69
C TYR A 240 19.72 -4.71 8.37
N SER A 241 19.12 -5.90 8.36
CA SER A 241 18.90 -6.68 7.14
C SER A 241 18.05 -5.92 6.12
N GLU A 242 16.98 -5.25 6.56
CA GLU A 242 16.15 -4.43 5.67
C GLU A 242 16.86 -3.17 5.19
N MET A 243 17.64 -2.51 6.05
CA MET A 243 18.46 -1.35 5.70
C MET A 243 19.44 -1.71 4.57
N GLU A 244 20.21 -2.78 4.76
CA GLU A 244 21.14 -3.31 3.77
C GLU A 244 20.42 -3.67 2.46
N ARG A 245 19.29 -4.40 2.56
CA ARG A 245 18.51 -4.79 1.39
C ARG A 245 18.06 -3.59 0.56
N ARG A 246 17.58 -2.53 1.20
CA ARG A 246 17.16 -1.31 0.48
C ARG A 246 18.34 -0.51 -0.08
N GLN A 247 19.46 -0.43 0.63
CA GLN A 247 20.68 0.18 0.11
C GLN A 247 21.22 -0.54 -1.12
N ARG A 248 21.13 -1.88 -1.17
CA ARG A 248 21.45 -2.67 -2.38
C ARG A 248 20.59 -2.24 -3.56
N TYR A 249 19.28 -2.19 -3.39
CA TYR A 249 18.36 -1.74 -4.44
C TYR A 249 18.62 -0.29 -4.87
N GLU A 250 18.89 0.62 -3.93
CA GLU A 250 19.22 2.00 -4.25
C GLU A 250 20.49 2.10 -5.10
N ASN A 251 21.55 1.37 -4.73
CA ASN A 251 22.79 1.34 -5.49
C ASN A 251 22.58 0.76 -6.91
N THR A 252 21.78 -0.29 -7.04
CA THR A 252 21.42 -0.86 -8.36
C THR A 252 20.68 0.17 -9.23
N ILE A 253 19.70 0.89 -8.69
CA ILE A 253 18.97 1.93 -9.42
C ILE A 253 19.90 3.06 -9.85
N GLN A 254 20.87 3.43 -9.00
CA GLN A 254 21.86 4.48 -9.26
C GLN A 254 23.04 4.00 -10.11
N ASN A 255 23.06 2.73 -10.56
CA ASN A 255 24.18 2.09 -11.26
C ASN A 255 25.52 2.21 -10.50
N ARG A 256 25.48 2.13 -9.17
CA ARG A 256 26.67 2.15 -8.30
C ARG A 256 27.07 0.74 -7.93
N THR A 257 28.36 0.54 -7.67
CA THR A 257 28.85 -0.73 -7.12
C THR A 257 28.30 -0.95 -5.72
N VAL A 258 27.82 -2.16 -5.48
CA VAL A 258 27.27 -2.60 -4.21
C VAL A 258 28.43 -2.79 -3.22
N PRO A 259 28.52 -2.03 -2.11
CA PRO A 259 29.64 -2.13 -1.18
C PRO A 259 29.55 -3.39 -0.31
N ASP A 260 30.70 -3.89 0.14
CA ASP A 260 30.79 -5.05 1.06
C ASP A 260 30.35 -4.70 2.49
N GLN A 261 30.42 -3.42 2.86
CA GLN A 261 29.97 -2.92 4.16
C GLN A 261 28.97 -1.78 3.96
N TYR A 262 27.87 -1.86 4.69
CA TYR A 262 26.76 -0.90 4.61
C TYR A 262 26.83 0.11 5.76
N PRO A 263 27.15 1.38 5.50
CA PRO A 263 27.08 2.41 6.53
C PRO A 263 25.63 2.71 6.90
N VAL A 264 25.43 3.45 8.00
CA VAL A 264 24.11 3.94 8.42
C VAL A 264 23.45 4.68 7.26
N TRP A 265 22.23 4.25 6.92
CA TRP A 265 21.51 4.78 5.77
C TRP A 265 20.71 6.03 6.09
N ASN A 266 21.09 7.17 5.50
CA ASN A 266 20.35 8.42 5.62
C ASN A 266 19.31 8.58 4.49
N ASN A 267 18.31 7.71 4.45
CA ASN A 267 17.18 7.84 3.53
C ASN A 267 15.92 8.31 4.27
N PRO A 268 15.25 9.41 3.82
CA PRO A 268 14.06 9.92 4.50
C PRO A 268 12.85 8.97 4.47
N ASN A 269 12.80 8.04 3.50
CA ASN A 269 11.73 7.05 3.38
C ASN A 269 12.00 5.79 4.22
N PHE A 270 13.21 5.63 4.74
CA PHE A 270 13.56 4.53 5.62
C PHE A 270 13.19 4.81 7.08
N ALA A 271 12.95 3.74 7.83
CA ALA A 271 12.62 3.84 9.24
C ALA A 271 13.82 4.33 10.07
N PRO A 272 13.60 5.20 11.08
CA PRO A 272 14.64 5.45 12.07
C PRO A 272 14.92 4.16 12.86
N PHE A 273 16.00 4.15 13.64
CA PHE A 273 16.29 3.02 14.53
C PHE A 273 15.09 2.74 15.47
N PRO A 274 14.68 1.46 15.66
CA PRO A 274 13.45 1.13 16.39
C PRO A 274 13.42 1.55 17.85
N TYR A 275 14.59 1.64 18.49
CA TYR A 275 14.68 1.95 19.91
C TYR A 275 15.05 3.41 20.14
N PRO A 276 14.30 4.16 20.97
CA PRO A 276 14.57 5.57 21.22
C PRO A 276 15.89 5.85 21.92
N SER A 277 16.35 4.93 22.77
CA SER A 277 17.55 5.08 23.60
C SER A 277 18.33 3.76 23.62
N LYS A 278 19.64 3.86 23.92
CA LYS A 278 20.49 2.70 24.20
C LYS A 278 20.33 2.18 25.63
N ASN A 279 19.84 3.04 26.53
CA ASN A 279 19.63 2.68 27.93
C ASN A 279 18.27 2.03 28.10
N LEU A 280 18.20 1.02 28.98
CA LEU A 280 16.96 0.39 29.38
C LEU A 280 16.04 1.41 30.07
N PRO A 281 14.72 1.31 29.89
CA PRO A 281 13.78 2.19 30.59
C PRO A 281 13.81 1.93 32.10
N VAL A 282 13.62 2.99 32.90
CA VAL A 282 13.71 2.92 34.37
C VAL A 282 12.69 1.92 34.95
N TRP A 283 11.52 1.81 34.32
CA TRP A 283 10.44 0.91 34.73
C TRP A 283 10.67 -0.56 34.35
N GLU A 284 11.73 -0.92 33.63
CA GLU A 284 11.95 -2.28 33.10
C GLU A 284 11.92 -3.35 34.19
N LYS A 285 12.41 -3.03 35.40
CA LYS A 285 12.38 -3.93 36.57
C LYS A 285 11.03 -3.97 37.28
N GLU A 286 10.20 -2.95 37.08
CA GLU A 286 8.90 -2.78 37.75
C GLU A 286 7.73 -3.29 36.89
N TYR A 287 7.98 -3.63 35.62
CA TYR A 287 6.97 -4.01 34.64
C TYR A 287 6.11 -5.21 35.09
N GLU A 288 6.72 -6.36 35.36
CA GLU A 288 6.03 -7.58 35.78
C GLU A 288 5.35 -7.41 37.12
N PRO A 289 6.02 -6.91 38.18
CA PRO A 289 5.35 -6.63 39.44
C PRO A 289 4.11 -5.73 39.28
N TYR A 290 4.19 -4.70 38.44
CA TYR A 290 3.09 -3.78 38.19
C TYR A 290 1.88 -4.49 37.54
N TYR A 291 2.10 -5.27 36.48
CA TYR A 291 1.00 -5.96 35.80
C TYR A 291 0.49 -7.18 36.56
N GLU A 292 1.32 -7.85 37.36
CA GLU A 292 0.88 -8.91 38.28
C GLU A 292 -0.07 -8.35 39.35
N GLN A 293 0.27 -7.21 39.97
CA GLN A 293 -0.59 -6.55 40.96
C GLN A 293 -1.88 -6.00 40.34
N LYS A 294 -1.83 -5.46 39.11
CA LYS A 294 -3.04 -5.05 38.36
C LYS A 294 -3.93 -6.26 38.06
N LYS A 295 -3.35 -7.42 37.72
CA LYS A 295 -4.10 -8.65 37.43
C LYS A 295 -4.81 -9.21 38.67
N THR A 296 -4.21 -9.05 39.86
CA THR A 296 -4.82 -9.47 41.14
C THR A 296 -5.75 -8.42 41.75
N GLY A 297 -5.91 -7.25 41.11
CA GLY A 297 -6.82 -6.19 41.55
C GLY A 297 -6.36 -5.40 42.78
N THR A 298 -5.06 -5.44 43.12
CA THR A 298 -4.52 -4.80 44.34
C THR A 298 -3.99 -3.38 44.12
N VAL A 299 -3.96 -2.89 42.88
CA VAL A 299 -3.52 -1.53 42.56
C VAL A 299 -4.73 -0.60 42.50
N ASP A 300 -4.98 0.16 43.56
CA ASP A 300 -5.73 1.41 43.46
C ASP A 300 -5.03 2.31 42.43
N SER A 301 -5.80 2.89 41.52
CA SER A 301 -5.41 3.69 40.34
C SER A 301 -4.73 5.04 40.67
N LYS A 302 -3.80 5.03 41.63
CA LYS A 302 -2.97 6.15 42.07
C LYS A 302 -1.48 5.84 41.95
N VAL A 303 -1.08 4.99 41.00
CA VAL A 303 0.32 5.02 40.52
C VAL A 303 0.46 6.30 39.71
N GLY A 304 0.84 7.36 40.42
CA GLY A 304 0.95 8.70 39.90
C GLY A 304 1.76 8.70 38.61
N LYS A 305 1.34 9.58 37.69
CA LYS A 305 2.03 9.99 36.46
C LYS A 305 3.54 9.95 36.62
N LEU A 306 4.15 8.77 36.44
CA LEU A 306 5.58 8.66 36.21
C LEU A 306 5.83 9.45 34.94
N PRO A 307 6.87 10.30 34.89
CA PRO A 307 7.09 11.18 33.76
C PRO A 307 7.16 10.32 32.50
N ASN A 308 6.11 10.43 31.72
CA ASN A 308 6.06 9.90 30.38
C ASN A 308 7.31 10.43 29.68
N ASN A 309 8.30 9.56 29.44
CA ASN A 309 9.32 9.80 28.42
C ASN A 309 8.64 9.69 27.04
N ILE A 310 7.58 10.48 26.81
CA ILE A 310 7.13 10.80 25.47
C ILE A 310 8.23 11.69 24.93
N VAL A 311 9.15 11.09 24.18
CA VAL A 311 10.00 11.83 23.28
C VAL A 311 9.07 12.42 22.24
N THR A 312 8.63 13.67 22.46
CA THR A 312 7.87 14.43 21.47
C THR A 312 8.82 14.72 20.31
N PHE A 313 8.66 13.98 19.21
CA PHE A 313 9.37 14.32 17.98
C PHE A 313 8.67 15.51 17.33
N PRO A 314 9.40 16.59 16.97
CA PRO A 314 8.81 17.64 16.17
C PRO A 314 8.34 17.03 14.86
N LYS A 315 7.02 17.12 14.60
CA LYS A 315 6.49 16.92 13.24
C LYS A 315 7.18 17.96 12.37
N LYS A 316 8.10 17.53 11.50
CA LYS A 316 8.55 18.37 10.39
C LYS A 316 7.33 18.61 9.50
N THR A 317 6.79 19.82 9.60
CA THR A 317 5.85 20.42 8.65
C THR A 317 6.47 20.51 7.27
#